data_AF-J3MFT9-F1
#
_entry.id   AF-J3MFT9-F1
#
_cell.length_a   1.000
_cell.length_b   1.000
_cell.length_c   1.000
_cell.angle_alpha   90.00
_cell.angle_beta   90.00
_cell.angle_gamma   90.00
#
_symmetry.space_group_name_H-M   'P 1'
#
loop_
_entity.id
_entity.type
_entity.pdbx_description
1 polymer ?
#
loop_
_entity_poly.entity_id
_entity_poly.type
_entity_poly.pdbx_seq_one_letter_code
_entity_poly.pdbx_strand_id
1 'polypeptide(L)'
;MKGSLADAVARHEVEKKQLLGRLEDELGKKDEVVRRLEREIAEIKGFKYTEPVRKKADREDLKGVECKQCKKFYDAVLPDGRANGDGANSTSMRCEHQDGVSRHRYRYAPPLTPEGFWNIGFESEM
;
A
#
# COMPACT_ATOMS: atom_id res chain seq x y z
N MET A 1 21.57 64.35 -1.68
CA MET A 1 20.97 63.23 -2.44
C MET A 1 21.96 62.07 -2.55
N LYS A 2 22.30 61.33 -1.49
CA LYS A 2 23.15 60.13 -1.61
C LYS A 2 22.83 59.17 -0.45
N GLY A 3 21.81 58.33 -0.62
CA GLY A 3 21.79 57.08 0.16
C GLY A 3 22.96 56.25 -0.32
N SER A 4 23.79 55.74 0.59
CA SER A 4 24.98 54.96 0.23
C SER A 4 24.56 53.67 -0.45
N LEU A 5 25.35 53.21 -1.43
CA LEU A 5 25.19 51.87 -2.02
C LEU A 5 25.16 50.78 -0.92
N ALA A 6 25.91 51.00 0.17
CA ALA A 6 25.92 50.11 1.33
C ALA A 6 24.55 50.04 2.03
N ASP A 7 23.82 51.15 2.13
CA ASP A 7 22.50 51.18 2.77
C ASP A 7 21.46 50.40 1.93
N ALA A 8 21.60 50.42 0.60
CA ALA A 8 20.74 49.66 -0.30
C ALA A 8 20.97 48.15 -0.18
N VAL A 9 22.23 47.72 -0.08
CA VAL A 9 22.59 46.32 0.13
C VAL A 9 22.06 45.82 1.49
N ALA A 10 22.24 46.60 2.56
CA ALA A 10 21.73 46.25 3.88
C ALA A 10 20.20 46.08 3.90
N ARG A 11 19.45 46.94 3.21
CA ARG A 11 17.99 46.80 3.07
C ARG A 11 17.59 45.54 2.31
N HIS A 12 18.28 45.23 1.21
CA HIS A 12 18.04 44.01 0.44
C HIS A 12 18.35 42.74 1.24
N GLU A 13 19.39 42.75 2.07
CA GLU A 13 19.71 41.62 2.95
C GLU A 13 18.64 41.39 4.02
N VAL A 14 18.10 42.47 4.60
CA VAL A 14 16.99 42.39 5.55
C VAL A 14 15.72 41.86 4.88
N GLU A 15 15.38 42.38 3.70
CA GLU A 15 14.23 41.92 2.93
C GLU A 15 14.36 40.45 2.51
N LYS A 16 15.55 40.02 2.06
CA LYS A 16 15.85 38.62 1.75
C LYS A 16 15.67 37.73 2.97
N LYS A 17 16.18 38.11 4.14
CA LYS A 17 15.99 37.35 5.39
C LYS A 17 14.51 37.27 5.77
N GLN A 18 13.77 38.35 5.60
CA GLN A 18 12.34 38.39 5.91
C GLN A 18 11.53 37.48 4.98
N LEU A 19 11.85 37.46 3.69
CA LEU A 19 11.21 36.56 2.71
C LEU A 19 11.56 35.09 2.96
N LEU A 20 12.82 34.80 3.33
CA LEU A 20 13.25 33.44 3.68
C LEU A 20 12.50 32.92 4.91
N GLY A 21 12.39 33.72 5.97
CA GLY A 21 11.62 33.31 7.16
C GLY A 21 10.16 33.01 6.85
N ARG A 22 9.51 33.85 6.01
CA ARG A 22 8.12 33.59 5.57
C ARG A 22 7.99 32.28 4.78
N LEU A 23 8.97 31.95 3.94
CA LEU A 23 8.98 30.69 3.18
C LEU A 23 9.15 29.49 4.10
N GLU A 24 10.03 29.57 5.09
CA GLU A 24 10.23 28.52 6.09
C GLU A 24 8.96 28.28 6.92
N ASP A 25 8.27 29.35 7.34
CA ASP A 25 6.98 29.25 8.04
C ASP A 25 5.90 28.59 7.17
N GLU A 26 5.79 28.96 5.89
CA GLU A 26 4.83 28.36 4.97
C GLU A 26 5.14 26.88 4.66
N LEU A 27 6.42 26.51 4.57
CA LEU A 27 6.82 25.11 4.45
C LEU A 27 6.47 24.33 5.72
N GLY A 28 6.71 24.89 6.91
CA GLY A 28 6.32 24.28 8.17
C GLY A 28 4.82 24.02 8.27
N LYS A 29 3.99 25.00 7.87
CA LYS A 29 2.53 24.83 7.79
C LYS A 29 2.12 23.74 6.79
N LYS A 30 2.76 23.68 5.63
CA LYS A 30 2.50 22.63 4.63
C LYS A 30 2.85 21.25 5.17
N ASP A 31 3.99 21.10 5.84
CA ASP A 31 4.41 19.84 6.45
C ASP A 31 3.41 19.37 7.52
N GLU A 32 2.88 20.28 8.33
CA GLU A 32 1.84 19.97 9.30
C GLU A 32 0.55 19.47 8.64
N VAL A 33 0.11 20.15 7.57
CA VAL A 33 -1.07 19.74 6.79
C VAL A 33 -0.86 18.36 6.18
N VAL A 34 0.31 18.09 5.62
CA VAL A 34 0.67 16.78 5.04
C VAL A 34 0.59 15.69 6.10
N ARG A 35 1.22 15.88 7.27
CA ARG A 35 1.18 14.89 8.36
C ARG A 35 -0.24 14.60 8.86
N ARG A 36 -1.12 15.62 8.89
CA ARG A 36 -2.53 15.42 9.26
C ARG A 36 -3.26 14.57 8.22
N LEU A 37 -3.12 14.90 6.94
CA LEU A 37 -3.77 14.16 5.85
C LEU A 37 -3.27 12.70 5.79
N GLU A 38 -1.98 12.45 6.03
CA GLU A 38 -1.43 11.10 6.08
C GLU A 38 -2.05 10.25 7.18
N ARG A 39 -2.31 10.83 8.37
CA ARG A 39 -3.01 10.14 9.47
C ARG A 39 -4.46 9.81 9.10
N GLU A 40 -5.19 10.76 8.54
CA GLU A 40 -6.57 10.54 8.08
C GLU A 40 -6.65 9.44 7.02
N ILE A 41 -5.73 9.46 6.04
CA ILE A 41 -5.64 8.40 5.01
C ILE A 41 -5.33 7.04 5.65
N ALA A 42 -4.47 6.97 6.66
CA ALA A 42 -4.15 5.74 7.35
C ALA A 42 -5.36 5.16 8.12
N GLU A 43 -6.13 6.01 8.81
CA GLU A 43 -7.38 5.60 9.46
C GLU A 43 -8.40 5.07 8.45
N ILE A 44 -8.61 5.79 7.32
CA ILE A 44 -9.54 5.36 6.26
C ILE A 44 -9.11 4.02 5.66
N LYS A 45 -7.80 3.80 5.45
CA LYS A 45 -7.26 2.53 4.94
C LYS A 45 -7.41 1.36 5.92
N GLY A 46 -7.57 1.63 7.22
CA GLY A 46 -7.78 0.62 8.26
C GLY A 46 -9.16 -0.06 8.22
N PHE A 47 -10.16 0.61 7.63
CA PHE A 47 -11.48 0.02 7.44
C PHE A 47 -11.48 -0.90 6.20
N LYS A 48 -11.83 -2.17 6.42
CA LYS A 48 -12.00 -3.17 5.34
C LYS A 48 -13.29 -2.90 4.55
N TYR A 49 -13.27 -1.88 3.70
CA TYR A 49 -14.28 -1.73 2.67
C TYR A 49 -14.10 -2.87 1.66
N THR A 50 -14.95 -3.89 1.74
CA THR A 50 -14.99 -4.98 0.74
C THR A 50 -15.85 -4.50 -0.44
N GLU A 51 -15.42 -3.45 -1.11
CA GLU A 51 -16.01 -3.08 -2.40
C GLU A 51 -15.37 -3.91 -3.51
N PRO A 52 -16.16 -4.36 -4.51
CA PRO A 52 -15.61 -4.97 -5.70
C PRO A 52 -14.61 -4.03 -6.38
N VAL A 53 -13.41 -4.50 -6.68
CA VAL A 53 -12.44 -3.75 -7.47
C VAL A 53 -12.99 -3.63 -8.91
N ARG A 54 -13.41 -2.42 -9.30
CA ARG A 54 -14.03 -2.15 -10.60
C ARG A 54 -13.01 -1.76 -11.68
N LYS A 55 -12.00 -0.95 -11.33
CA LYS A 55 -11.00 -0.47 -12.29
C LYS A 55 -10.00 -1.56 -12.66
N LYS A 56 -9.51 -1.53 -13.90
CA LYS A 56 -8.53 -2.49 -14.43
C LYS A 56 -7.18 -2.37 -13.72
N ALA A 57 -6.62 -1.16 -13.62
CA ALA A 57 -5.35 -0.89 -12.96
C ALA A 57 -5.37 -1.38 -11.50
N ASP A 58 -6.41 -1.02 -10.74
CA ASP A 58 -6.57 -1.46 -9.35
C ASP A 58 -6.67 -3.00 -9.21
N ARG A 59 -7.13 -3.72 -10.24
CA ARG A 59 -7.21 -5.19 -10.26
C ARG A 59 -5.85 -5.81 -10.56
N GLU A 60 -5.07 -5.18 -11.43
CA GLU A 60 -3.70 -5.60 -11.76
C GLU A 60 -2.78 -5.46 -10.54
N ASP A 61 -2.98 -4.42 -9.72
CA ASP A 61 -2.26 -4.19 -8.46
C ASP A 61 -2.63 -5.17 -7.33
N LEU A 62 -3.70 -5.96 -7.47
CA LEU A 62 -4.06 -6.95 -6.46
C LEU A 62 -3.04 -8.10 -6.44
N LYS A 63 -2.52 -8.38 -5.26
CA LYS A 63 -1.61 -9.50 -5.03
C LYS A 63 -2.31 -10.84 -5.19
N GLY A 64 -1.61 -11.76 -5.84
CA GLY A 64 -2.02 -13.15 -5.94
C GLY A 64 -1.99 -13.78 -4.55
N VAL A 65 -2.99 -14.57 -4.21
CA VAL A 65 -3.05 -15.34 -2.96
C VAL A 65 -2.96 -16.81 -3.28
N GLU A 66 -2.14 -17.50 -2.51
CA GLU A 66 -1.99 -18.94 -2.59
C GLU A 66 -3.08 -19.62 -1.76
N CYS A 67 -4.16 -20.07 -2.42
CA CYS A 67 -5.14 -20.93 -1.78
C CYS A 67 -4.59 -22.36 -1.59
N LYS A 68 -5.24 -23.17 -0.74
CA LYS A 68 -4.81 -24.56 -0.47
C LYS A 68 -4.62 -25.40 -1.74
N GLN A 69 -5.43 -25.16 -2.77
CA GLN A 69 -5.34 -25.88 -4.05
C GLN A 69 -4.18 -25.38 -4.91
N CYS A 70 -4.01 -24.05 -5.02
CA CYS A 70 -2.86 -23.45 -5.71
C CYS A 70 -1.53 -23.89 -5.09
N LYS A 71 -1.47 -23.98 -3.76
CA LYS A 71 -0.27 -24.47 -3.06
C LYS A 71 0.12 -25.87 -3.52
N LYS A 72 -0.83 -26.80 -3.52
CA LYS A 72 -0.60 -28.19 -3.97
C LYS A 72 -0.16 -28.24 -5.43
N PHE A 73 -0.79 -27.44 -6.29
CA PHE A 73 -0.42 -27.34 -7.69
C PHE A 73 1.04 -26.90 -7.85
N TYR A 74 1.42 -25.77 -7.24
CA TYR A 74 2.77 -25.25 -7.34
C TYR A 74 3.81 -26.17 -6.69
N ASP A 75 3.48 -26.82 -5.58
CA ASP A 75 4.35 -27.81 -4.95
C ASP A 75 4.58 -29.04 -5.85
N ALA A 76 3.59 -29.40 -6.68
CA ALA A 76 3.70 -30.51 -7.63
C ALA A 76 4.43 -30.13 -8.93
N VAL A 77 4.27 -28.89 -9.42
CA VAL A 77 4.91 -28.43 -10.67
C VAL A 77 6.29 -27.79 -10.46
N LEU A 78 6.67 -27.48 -9.21
CA LEU A 78 8.00 -27.01 -8.82
C LEU A 78 8.62 -27.93 -7.74
N PRO A 79 8.96 -29.20 -8.06
CA PRO A 79 9.53 -30.13 -7.08
C PRO A 79 10.91 -29.70 -6.57
N ASP A 80 11.64 -28.88 -7.32
CA ASP A 80 13.06 -28.53 -7.08
C ASP A 80 13.27 -27.46 -5.99
N GLY A 81 12.26 -27.20 -5.14
CA GLY A 81 12.36 -26.27 -4.02
C GLY A 81 13.23 -26.74 -2.85
N ARG A 82 13.91 -27.90 -2.95
CA ARG A 82 15.02 -28.32 -2.07
C ARG A 82 15.62 -29.67 -2.49
N ALA A 83 16.84 -29.60 -3.04
CA ALA A 83 17.82 -30.68 -2.86
C ALA A 83 19.26 -30.17 -2.65
N ASN A 84 19.68 -29.02 -3.19
CA ASN A 84 21.03 -28.50 -2.97
C ASN A 84 21.00 -26.96 -2.83
N GLY A 85 21.60 -26.47 -1.76
CA GLY A 85 21.35 -25.14 -1.20
C GLY A 85 21.72 -23.98 -2.13
N ASP A 86 20.76 -23.09 -2.37
CA ASP A 86 20.93 -21.66 -2.67
C ASP A 86 19.55 -20.97 -2.48
N GLY A 87 19.20 -20.72 -1.22
CA GLY A 87 17.82 -20.50 -0.73
C GLY A 87 17.15 -19.15 -1.00
N ALA A 88 17.53 -18.40 -2.05
CA ALA A 88 16.98 -17.06 -2.31
C ALA A 88 16.17 -16.93 -3.61
N ASN A 89 16.40 -17.80 -4.60
CA ASN A 89 15.86 -17.59 -5.96
C ASN A 89 14.55 -18.35 -6.25
N SER A 90 14.30 -19.48 -5.57
CA SER A 90 13.11 -20.33 -5.86
C SER A 90 11.79 -19.74 -5.34
N THR A 91 11.81 -19.06 -4.20
CA THR A 91 10.66 -18.34 -3.64
C THR A 91 10.29 -17.12 -4.47
N SER A 92 11.27 -16.50 -5.13
CA SER A 92 11.05 -15.33 -6.00
C SER A 92 10.24 -15.69 -7.25
N MET A 93 10.57 -16.79 -7.93
CA MET A 93 9.82 -17.23 -9.12
C MET A 93 8.38 -17.63 -8.81
N ARG A 94 8.14 -18.29 -7.66
CA ARG A 94 6.78 -18.63 -7.22
C ARG A 94 5.94 -17.38 -6.98
N CYS A 95 6.52 -16.36 -6.34
CA CYS A 95 5.87 -15.09 -6.05
C CYS A 95 5.51 -14.33 -7.34
N GLU A 96 6.46 -14.20 -8.27
CA GLU A 96 6.24 -13.49 -9.53
C GLU A 96 5.17 -14.17 -10.39
N HIS A 97 5.20 -15.50 -10.49
CA HIS A 97 4.18 -16.25 -11.22
C HIS A 97 2.80 -16.16 -10.53
N GLN A 98 2.77 -16.23 -9.20
CA GLN A 98 1.54 -16.05 -8.43
C GLN A 98 0.91 -14.68 -8.68
N ASP A 99 1.69 -13.60 -8.69
CA ASP A 99 1.18 -12.25 -8.97
C ASP A 99 0.83 -12.05 -10.46
N GLY A 100 1.56 -12.70 -11.37
CA GLY A 100 1.36 -12.57 -12.81
C GLY A 100 0.11 -13.30 -13.33
N VAL A 101 -0.11 -14.56 -12.92
CA VAL A 101 -1.13 -15.42 -13.53
C VAL A 101 -2.22 -15.94 -12.59
N SER A 102 -2.08 -15.76 -11.26
CA SER A 102 -3.10 -16.27 -10.34
C SER A 102 -4.43 -15.54 -10.56
N ARG A 103 -5.50 -16.33 -10.67
CA ARG A 103 -6.88 -15.85 -10.67
C ARG A 103 -7.39 -15.54 -9.26
N HIS A 104 -6.71 -16.05 -8.23
CA HIS A 104 -7.05 -15.78 -6.83
C HIS A 104 -6.31 -14.52 -6.38
N ARG A 105 -6.98 -13.37 -6.48
CA ARG A 105 -6.45 -12.07 -6.04
C ARG A 105 -7.45 -11.41 -5.10
N TYR A 106 -6.98 -10.93 -3.95
CA TYR A 106 -7.83 -10.32 -2.94
C TYR A 106 -7.16 -9.09 -2.34
N ARG A 107 -7.90 -7.98 -2.21
CA ARG A 107 -7.44 -6.82 -1.44
C ARG A 107 -7.36 -7.14 0.06
N TYR A 108 -8.30 -7.95 0.53
CA TYR A 108 -8.39 -8.42 1.90
C TYR A 108 -8.83 -9.88 1.87
N ALA A 109 -8.16 -10.74 2.64
CA ALA A 109 -8.55 -12.15 2.74
C ALA A 109 -10.04 -12.27 3.10
N PRO A 110 -10.84 -13.04 2.36
CA PRO A 110 -12.22 -13.30 2.73
C PRO A 110 -12.26 -13.86 4.16
N PRO A 111 -13.20 -13.41 5.01
CA PRO A 111 -13.39 -14.06 6.30
C PRO A 111 -13.73 -15.53 6.07
N LEU A 112 -13.29 -16.40 6.99
CA LEU A 112 -13.75 -17.78 6.97
C LEU A 112 -15.27 -17.79 7.13
N THR A 113 -15.94 -18.70 6.43
CA THR A 113 -17.36 -18.97 6.64
C THR A 113 -17.59 -19.26 8.13
N PRO A 114 -18.45 -18.50 8.82
CA PRO A 114 -18.76 -18.74 10.23
C PRO A 114 -19.28 -20.16 10.46
N GLU A 115 -19.10 -20.67 11.68
CA GLU A 115 -19.69 -21.94 12.08
C GLU A 115 -21.22 -21.88 11.94
N GLY A 116 -21.80 -22.91 11.35
CA GLY A 116 -23.24 -22.97 11.07
C GLY A 116 -23.74 -22.14 9.89
N PHE A 117 -22.89 -21.43 9.13
CA PHE A 117 -23.31 -20.75 7.89
C PHE A 117 -23.92 -21.70 6.85
N TRP A 118 -23.47 -22.96 6.83
CA TRP A 118 -24.01 -24.02 5.97
C TRP A 118 -25.11 -24.86 6.63
N ASN A 119 -25.51 -24.53 7.86
CA ASN A 119 -26.68 -25.12 8.50
C ASN A 119 -27.92 -24.41 7.97
N ILE A 120 -28.19 -24.61 6.68
CA ILE A 120 -29.47 -24.25 6.07
C ILE A 120 -30.48 -25.12 6.80
N GLY A 121 -31.36 -24.50 7.60
CA GLY A 121 -32.31 -25.14 8.50
C GLY A 121 -33.33 -25.99 7.75
N PHE A 122 -32.89 -27.13 7.23
CA PHE A 122 -33.76 -28.26 7.02
C PHE A 122 -33.93 -28.87 8.41
N GLU A 123 -35.05 -28.53 9.03
CA GLU A 123 -35.56 -29.27 10.18
C GLU A 123 -35.43 -30.75 9.83
N SER A 124 -34.57 -31.46 10.57
CA SER A 124 -34.48 -32.91 10.51
C SER A 124 -35.71 -33.51 11.20
N GLU A 125 -36.89 -33.20 10.65
CA GLU A 125 -38.17 -33.83 10.96
C GLU A 125 -38.55 -34.71 9.76
N MET A 126 -37.99 -35.92 9.71
CA MET A 126 -38.68 -37.17 9.38
C MET A 126 -37.77 -38.39 9.57
#